data_AF-A0A0K8WB68-F1
#
_entry.id   AF-A0A0K8WB68-F1
#
_cell.length_a   1.000
_cell.length_b   1.000
_cell.length_c   1.000
_cell.angle_alpha   90.00
_cell.angle_beta   90.00
_cell.angle_gamma   90.00
#
_symmetry.space_group_name_H-M   'P 1'
#
loop_
_entity.id
_entity.type
_entity.pdbx_description
1 polymer ?
#
loop_
_entity_poly.entity_id
_entity_poly.type
_entity_poly.pdbx_seq_one_letter_code
_entity_poly.pdbx_strand_id
1 'polypeptide(L)'
;MMIENGIYALLRKHFRHLDCYVDLLELFHKITFITTSGQSMDNIYANKKVTDFNIDKYNVISDTKTGYYSFYFPVAVAFHLAGVKNKAVFEESKTILLEMSHLFQVQDDFIDCFGDSDISGKVGTDIQDNKASWLAVICMQKASPAQREIMEECYGQKNAEKVARVKKLYKELDLINHYHVYEERKYNDIKIKIQESSNDVPKDAFLSLLNKFYKRQV
;
A
#
# COMPACT_ATOMS: atom_id res chain seq x y z
N MET A 1 1.16 19.42 11.89
CA MET A 1 0.38 20.66 12.09
C MET A 1 0.77 21.78 11.12
N MET A 2 2.00 22.31 11.10
CA MET A 2 2.35 23.42 10.18
C MET A 2 2.28 23.04 8.70
N ILE A 3 2.83 21.88 8.31
CA ILE A 3 2.81 21.40 6.91
C ILE A 3 1.37 21.21 6.42
N GLU A 4 0.54 20.54 7.22
CA GLU A 4 -0.89 20.33 6.93
C GLU A 4 -1.65 21.66 6.79
N ASN A 5 -1.45 22.63 7.69
CA ASN A 5 -2.08 23.95 7.56
C ASN A 5 -1.61 24.70 6.29
N GLY A 6 -0.36 24.47 5.87
CA GLY A 6 0.16 25.00 4.61
C GLY A 6 -0.65 24.53 3.40
N ILE A 7 -1.13 23.29 3.40
CA ILE A 7 -2.00 22.75 2.34
C ILE A 7 -3.28 23.59 2.24
N TYR A 8 -3.97 23.83 3.36
CA TYR A 8 -5.22 24.60 3.36
C TYR A 8 -5.01 26.08 3.02
N ALA A 9 -3.86 26.66 3.39
CA ALA A 9 -3.48 27.99 2.96
C ALA A 9 -3.32 28.08 1.43
N LEU A 10 -2.69 27.08 0.82
CA LEU A 10 -2.55 26.99 -0.65
C LEU A 10 -3.88 26.73 -1.35
N LEU A 11 -4.70 25.81 -0.82
CA LEU A 11 -6.05 25.54 -1.35
C LEU A 11 -6.88 26.82 -1.39
N ARG A 12 -6.93 27.55 -0.26
CA ARG A 12 -7.67 28.81 -0.18
C ARG A 12 -7.10 29.87 -1.12
N LYS A 13 -5.77 30.00 -1.22
CA LYS A 13 -5.14 31.02 -2.07
C LYS A 13 -5.43 30.79 -3.55
N HIS A 14 -5.36 29.54 -4.01
CA HIS A 14 -5.36 29.22 -5.43
C HIS A 14 -6.70 28.70 -5.95
N PHE A 15 -7.56 28.11 -5.11
CA PHE A 15 -8.72 27.37 -5.58
C PHE A 15 -10.06 27.85 -5.00
N ARG A 16 -10.07 28.81 -4.05
CA ARG A 16 -11.31 29.30 -3.40
C ARG A 16 -12.39 29.84 -4.33
N HIS A 17 -12.02 30.19 -5.55
CA HIS A 17 -12.89 30.78 -6.56
C HIS A 17 -13.49 29.74 -7.51
N LEU A 18 -13.06 28.47 -7.42
CA LEU A 18 -13.59 27.38 -8.23
C LEU A 18 -14.80 26.74 -7.56
N ASP A 19 -15.75 26.28 -8.38
CA ASP A 19 -16.97 25.63 -7.90
C ASP A 19 -16.69 24.34 -7.10
N CYS A 20 -15.59 23.65 -7.40
CA CYS A 20 -15.18 22.43 -6.69
C CYS A 20 -14.36 22.68 -5.42
N TYR A 21 -14.20 23.93 -4.97
CA TYR A 21 -13.37 24.25 -3.80
C TYR A 21 -13.79 23.49 -2.54
N VAL A 22 -15.11 23.40 -2.29
CA VAL A 22 -15.65 22.67 -1.13
C VAL A 22 -15.39 21.17 -1.27
N ASP A 23 -15.60 20.60 -2.47
CA ASP A 23 -15.30 19.18 -2.73
C ASP A 23 -13.82 18.86 -2.46
N LEU A 24 -12.91 19.75 -2.88
CA LEU A 24 -11.48 19.61 -2.61
C LEU A 24 -11.20 19.66 -1.10
N LEU A 25 -11.73 20.63 -0.37
CA LEU A 25 -11.54 20.70 1.09
C LEU A 25 -12.02 19.42 1.80
N GLU A 26 -13.22 18.95 1.47
CA GLU A 26 -13.78 17.72 2.04
C GLU A 26 -12.92 16.50 1.71
N LEU A 27 -12.45 16.39 0.45
CA LEU A 27 -11.59 15.30 0.02
C LEU A 27 -10.26 15.30 0.79
N PHE A 28 -9.59 16.45 0.93
CA PHE A 28 -8.34 16.56 1.68
C PHE A 28 -8.52 16.17 3.15
N HIS A 29 -9.59 16.64 3.81
CA HIS A 29 -9.89 16.25 5.20
C HIS A 29 -10.19 14.76 5.32
N LYS A 30 -11.01 14.20 4.43
CA LYS A 30 -11.36 12.78 4.42
C LYS A 30 -10.13 11.89 4.25
N ILE A 31 -9.27 12.21 3.29
CA ILE A 31 -8.05 11.43 3.03
C ILE A 31 -7.09 11.52 4.22
N THR A 32 -6.94 12.71 4.81
CA THR A 32 -6.14 12.88 6.04
C THR A 32 -6.68 12.01 7.18
N PHE A 33 -7.99 12.00 7.41
CA PHE A 33 -8.60 11.15 8.43
C PHE A 33 -8.39 9.65 8.16
N ILE A 34 -8.61 9.21 6.92
CA ILE A 34 -8.42 7.80 6.53
C ILE A 34 -6.97 7.37 6.75
N THR A 35 -6.01 8.18 6.30
CA THR A 35 -4.58 7.85 6.40
C THR A 35 -4.08 7.87 7.83
N THR A 36 -4.47 8.86 8.63
CA THR A 36 -4.13 8.88 10.07
C THR A 36 -4.73 7.71 10.83
N SER A 37 -5.96 7.31 10.48
CA SER A 37 -6.60 6.09 11.00
C SER A 37 -5.84 4.83 10.59
N GLY A 38 -5.44 4.72 9.32
CA GLY A 38 -4.63 3.62 8.79
C GLY A 38 -3.29 3.48 9.48
N GLN A 39 -2.57 4.59 9.67
CA GLN A 39 -1.31 4.65 10.42
C GLN A 39 -1.50 4.23 11.89
N SER A 40 -2.61 4.64 12.51
CA SER A 40 -2.94 4.23 13.88
C SER A 40 -3.21 2.72 13.95
N MET A 41 -3.96 2.16 12.98
CA MET A 41 -4.19 0.72 12.88
C MET A 41 -2.90 -0.06 12.68
N ASP A 42 -2.01 0.38 11.78
CA ASP A 42 -0.69 -0.23 11.54
C ASP A 42 0.12 -0.32 12.84
N ASN A 43 0.20 0.78 13.60
CA ASN A 43 0.93 0.81 14.87
C ASN A 43 0.28 -0.05 15.96
N ILE A 44 -1.05 -0.04 16.09
CA ILE A 44 -1.75 -0.89 17.05
C ILE A 44 -1.54 -2.37 16.70
N TYR A 45 -1.59 -2.70 15.41
CA TYR A 45 -1.44 -4.08 14.95
C TYR A 45 -0.01 -4.58 15.08
N ALA A 46 1.00 -3.72 14.90
CA ALA A 46 2.40 -4.02 15.21
C ALA A 46 2.67 -4.29 16.70
N ASN A 47 1.72 -4.05 17.60
CA ASN A 47 1.81 -4.47 19.01
C ASN A 47 1.12 -5.82 19.30
N LYS A 48 0.54 -6.47 18.27
CA LYS A 48 -0.07 -7.81 18.39
C LYS A 48 0.97 -8.90 18.17
N LYS A 49 0.59 -10.13 18.50
CA LYS A 49 1.43 -11.29 18.19
C LYS A 49 1.39 -11.52 16.69
N VAL A 50 2.50 -11.98 16.13
CA VAL A 50 2.58 -12.37 14.71
C VAL A 50 1.55 -13.44 14.33
N THR A 51 1.09 -14.25 15.30
CA THR A 51 0.00 -15.22 15.15
C THR A 51 -1.35 -14.60 14.84
N ASP A 52 -1.55 -13.33 15.20
CA ASP A 52 -2.79 -12.60 14.95
C ASP A 52 -2.81 -12.01 13.53
N PHE A 53 -1.67 -12.02 12.83
CA PHE A 53 -1.52 -11.44 11.49
C PHE A 53 -2.28 -12.24 10.44
N ASN A 54 -3.12 -11.54 9.68
CA ASN A 54 -3.92 -12.13 8.62
C ASN A 54 -4.10 -11.15 7.45
N ILE A 55 -4.49 -11.72 6.30
CA ILE A 55 -4.57 -10.97 5.05
C ILE A 55 -5.68 -9.94 5.04
N ASP A 56 -6.80 -10.18 5.73
CA ASP A 56 -7.91 -9.23 5.76
C ASP A 56 -7.50 -7.93 6.49
N LYS A 57 -6.81 -8.06 7.63
CA LYS A 57 -6.28 -6.91 8.35
C LYS A 57 -5.16 -6.22 7.59
N TYR A 58 -4.28 -6.98 6.94
CA TYR A 58 -3.26 -6.42 6.05
C TYR A 58 -3.88 -5.55 4.96
N ASN A 59 -4.90 -6.05 4.26
CA ASN A 59 -5.56 -5.33 3.17
C ASN A 59 -6.17 -4.01 3.66
N VAL A 60 -6.90 -4.04 4.77
CA VAL A 60 -7.50 -2.83 5.35
C VAL A 60 -6.43 -1.81 5.76
N ILE A 61 -5.35 -2.26 6.40
CA ILE A 61 -4.24 -1.39 6.80
C ILE A 61 -3.56 -0.79 5.57
N SER A 62 -3.23 -1.61 4.56
CA SER A 62 -2.61 -1.18 3.30
C SER A 62 -3.46 -0.14 2.56
N ASP A 63 -4.74 -0.41 2.38
CA ASP A 63 -5.66 0.51 1.70
C ASP A 63 -5.73 1.86 2.42
N THR A 64 -5.93 1.84 3.74
CA THR A 64 -6.12 3.07 4.51
C THR A 64 -4.83 3.84 4.74
N LYS A 65 -3.71 3.16 5.03
CA LYS A 65 -2.42 3.82 5.28
C LYS A 65 -1.74 4.32 4.02
N THR A 66 -1.92 3.64 2.88
CA THR A 66 -1.21 3.92 1.62
C THR A 66 -2.16 4.21 0.47
N GLY A 67 -3.14 3.34 0.21
CA GLY A 67 -3.90 3.36 -1.04
C GLY A 67 -4.74 4.61 -1.27
N TYR A 68 -5.47 5.06 -0.26
CA TYR A 68 -6.32 6.24 -0.40
C TYR A 68 -5.50 7.50 -0.74
N TYR A 69 -4.39 7.76 -0.04
CA TYR A 69 -3.64 9.00 -0.23
C TYR A 69 -2.66 8.96 -1.40
N SER A 70 -2.04 7.80 -1.66
CA SER A 70 -0.98 7.69 -2.69
C SER A 70 -1.55 7.50 -4.09
N PHE A 71 -2.66 6.77 -4.22
CA PHE A 71 -3.19 6.37 -5.52
C PHE A 71 -4.52 7.05 -5.83
N TYR A 72 -5.53 6.90 -4.96
CA TYR A 72 -6.87 7.43 -5.25
C TYR A 72 -6.92 8.96 -5.19
N PHE A 73 -6.36 9.56 -4.13
CA PHE A 73 -6.50 10.97 -3.85
C PHE A 73 -6.00 11.90 -4.96
N PRO A 74 -4.79 11.73 -5.54
CA PRO A 74 -4.32 12.60 -6.63
C PRO A 74 -5.25 12.58 -7.85
N VAL A 75 -5.81 11.41 -8.17
CA VAL A 75 -6.73 11.26 -9.31
C VAL A 75 -8.09 11.90 -8.98
N ALA A 76 -8.61 11.70 -7.78
CA ALA A 76 -9.86 12.33 -7.35
C ALA A 76 -9.77 13.86 -7.35
N VAL A 77 -8.65 14.44 -6.90
CA VAL A 77 -8.37 15.88 -7.02
C VAL A 77 -8.38 16.31 -8.48
N ALA A 78 -7.71 15.57 -9.37
CA ALA A 78 -7.69 15.88 -10.80
C ALA A 78 -9.09 15.82 -11.43
N PHE A 79 -9.92 14.85 -11.06
CA PHE A 79 -11.32 14.77 -11.51
C PHE A 79 -12.15 15.96 -11.07
N HIS A 80 -12.03 16.40 -9.81
CA HIS A 80 -12.72 17.60 -9.33
C HIS A 80 -12.27 18.85 -10.10
N LEU A 81 -10.97 19.01 -10.36
CA LEU A 81 -10.42 20.14 -11.12
C LEU A 81 -10.81 20.10 -12.61
N ALA A 82 -10.95 18.91 -13.20
CA ALA A 82 -11.41 18.71 -14.56
C ALA A 82 -12.94 18.81 -14.71
N GLY A 83 -13.68 19.04 -13.62
CA GLY A 83 -15.13 19.19 -13.64
C GLY A 83 -15.90 17.87 -13.81
N VAL A 84 -15.28 16.72 -13.58
CA VAL A 84 -15.96 15.41 -13.65
C VAL A 84 -17.00 15.34 -12.54
N LYS A 85 -18.26 15.08 -12.90
CA LYS A 85 -19.39 14.97 -11.96
C LYS A 85 -19.92 13.54 -11.79
N ASN A 86 -19.57 12.64 -12.70
CA ASN A 86 -20.07 11.26 -12.68
C ASN A 86 -19.42 10.47 -11.53
N LYS A 87 -20.17 10.22 -10.46
CA LYS A 87 -19.69 9.46 -9.29
C LYS A 87 -19.27 8.03 -9.64
N ALA A 88 -19.85 7.41 -10.66
CA ALA A 88 -19.47 6.06 -11.07
C ALA A 88 -18.00 6.00 -11.53
N VAL A 89 -17.52 7.05 -12.20
CA VAL A 89 -16.12 7.15 -12.67
C VAL A 89 -15.15 7.25 -11.49
N PHE A 90 -15.52 8.00 -10.44
CA PHE A 90 -14.74 8.06 -9.20
C PHE A 90 -14.65 6.69 -8.53
N GLU A 91 -15.77 5.96 -8.41
CA GLU A 91 -15.81 4.66 -7.74
C GLU A 91 -15.07 3.57 -8.52
N GLU A 92 -15.24 3.53 -9.84
CA GLU A 92 -14.52 2.60 -10.72
C GLU A 92 -13.01 2.89 -10.68
N SER A 93 -12.62 4.16 -10.80
CA SER A 93 -11.23 4.59 -10.70
C SER A 93 -10.62 4.24 -9.34
N LYS A 94 -11.33 4.52 -8.25
CA LYS A 94 -10.91 4.14 -6.89
C LYS A 94 -10.66 2.65 -6.78
N THR A 95 -11.55 1.84 -7.32
CA THR A 95 -11.42 0.38 -7.27
C THR A 95 -10.15 -0.09 -7.99
N ILE A 96 -9.83 0.48 -9.15
CA ILE A 96 -8.60 0.16 -9.88
C ILE A 96 -7.35 0.67 -9.13
N LEU A 97 -7.40 1.90 -8.62
CA LEU A 97 -6.29 2.55 -7.94
C LEU A 97 -5.94 1.91 -6.59
N LEU A 98 -6.92 1.38 -5.86
CA LEU A 98 -6.67 0.60 -4.64
C LEU A 98 -6.02 -0.76 -4.96
N GLU A 99 -6.41 -1.40 -6.06
CA GLU A 99 -5.75 -2.63 -6.51
C GLU A 99 -4.28 -2.39 -6.91
N MET A 100 -4.00 -1.26 -7.58
CA MET A 100 -2.63 -0.80 -7.84
C MET A 100 -1.86 -0.54 -6.55
N SER A 101 -2.48 0.13 -5.59
CA SER A 101 -1.86 0.39 -4.29
C SER A 101 -1.54 -0.90 -3.55
N HIS A 102 -2.41 -1.89 -3.62
CA HIS A 102 -2.15 -3.17 -2.96
C HIS A 102 -0.91 -3.83 -3.56
N LEU A 103 -0.79 -3.87 -4.90
CA LEU A 103 0.41 -4.35 -5.56
C LEU A 103 1.65 -3.55 -5.11
N PHE A 104 1.54 -2.22 -5.08
CA PHE A 104 2.63 -1.35 -4.65
C PHE A 104 3.08 -1.64 -3.21
N GLN A 105 2.17 -1.83 -2.26
CA GLN A 105 2.52 -2.13 -0.87
C GLN A 105 3.16 -3.52 -0.74
N VAL A 106 2.66 -4.53 -1.47
CA VAL A 106 3.29 -5.86 -1.48
C VAL A 106 4.73 -5.80 -2.00
N GLN A 107 4.99 -4.98 -3.03
CA GLN A 107 6.34 -4.72 -3.50
C GLN A 107 7.20 -4.01 -2.45
N ASP A 108 6.65 -3.01 -1.74
CA ASP A 108 7.39 -2.28 -0.68
C ASP A 108 7.82 -3.24 0.43
N ASP A 109 6.89 -4.06 0.93
CA ASP A 109 7.15 -5.06 1.97
C ASP A 109 8.19 -6.12 1.52
N PHE A 110 8.15 -6.51 0.24
CA PHE A 110 9.13 -7.43 -0.33
C PHE A 110 10.52 -6.79 -0.44
N ILE A 111 10.59 -5.56 -0.96
CA ILE A 111 11.84 -4.79 -1.10
C ILE A 111 12.44 -4.46 0.26
N ASP A 112 11.62 -4.18 1.28
CA ASP A 112 12.09 -3.98 2.65
C ASP A 112 12.87 -5.21 3.15
N CYS A 113 12.35 -6.42 2.88
CA CYS A 113 12.97 -7.65 3.37
C CYS A 113 14.13 -8.16 2.49
N PHE A 114 13.98 -8.11 1.17
CA PHE A 114 14.86 -8.77 0.19
C PHE A 114 15.45 -7.84 -0.87
N GLY A 115 15.09 -6.55 -0.85
CA GLY A 115 15.69 -5.55 -1.72
C GLY A 115 17.17 -5.31 -1.40
N ASP A 116 17.88 -4.82 -2.41
CA ASP A 116 19.27 -4.42 -2.26
C ASP A 116 19.33 -3.05 -1.56
N SER A 117 19.97 -3.01 -0.38
CA SER A 117 20.11 -1.77 0.40
C SER A 117 20.94 -0.70 -0.31
N ASP A 118 21.85 -1.10 -1.21
CA ASP A 118 22.66 -0.15 -1.98
C ASP A 118 21.83 0.54 -3.06
N ILE A 119 20.76 -0.12 -3.52
CA ILE A 119 19.83 0.42 -4.52
C ILE A 119 18.70 1.20 -3.84
N SER A 120 18.11 0.65 -2.77
CA SER A 120 16.98 1.25 -2.06
C SER A 120 17.37 2.44 -1.19
N GLY A 121 18.65 2.53 -0.79
CA GLY A 121 19.16 3.54 0.15
C GLY A 121 18.61 3.38 1.57
N LYS A 122 17.84 2.30 1.84
CA LYS A 122 17.26 2.00 3.15
C LYS A 122 17.55 0.55 3.54
N VAL A 123 17.94 0.36 4.80
CA VAL A 123 17.95 -0.97 5.42
C VAL A 123 16.54 -1.26 5.90
N GLY A 124 15.91 -2.33 5.41
CA GLY A 124 14.55 -2.65 5.82
C GLY A 124 14.41 -3.07 7.27
N THR A 125 13.28 -2.70 7.87
CA THR A 125 13.04 -2.82 9.31
C THR A 125 11.75 -3.56 9.66
N ASP A 126 10.96 -4.01 8.69
CA ASP A 126 9.63 -4.58 8.94
C ASP A 126 9.65 -5.75 9.93
N ILE A 127 10.65 -6.62 9.85
CA ILE A 127 10.80 -7.76 10.75
C ILE A 127 11.09 -7.28 12.18
N GLN A 128 12.01 -6.33 12.33
CA GLN A 128 12.44 -5.79 13.64
C GLN A 128 11.32 -4.98 14.30
N ASP A 129 10.54 -4.27 13.50
CA ASP A 129 9.46 -3.39 13.95
C ASP A 129 8.13 -4.13 14.13
N ASN A 130 8.13 -5.46 14.02
CA ASN A 130 6.95 -6.31 14.14
C ASN A 130 5.82 -5.88 13.19
N LYS A 131 6.17 -5.40 11.99
CA LYS A 131 5.18 -4.96 11.01
C LYS A 131 4.43 -6.17 10.47
N ALA A 132 3.12 -6.01 10.33
CA ALA A 132 2.28 -6.98 9.64
C ALA A 132 2.49 -6.85 8.13
N SER A 133 3.70 -7.16 7.66
CA SER A 133 4.06 -7.14 6.25
C SER A 133 3.38 -8.28 5.51
N TRP A 134 3.25 -8.16 4.20
CA TRP A 134 2.70 -9.21 3.36
C TRP A 134 3.45 -10.53 3.53
N LEU A 135 4.79 -10.48 3.59
CA LEU A 135 5.63 -11.67 3.81
C LEU A 135 5.32 -12.36 5.14
N ALA A 136 5.12 -11.61 6.22
CA ALA A 136 4.76 -12.18 7.52
C ALA A 136 3.39 -12.86 7.48
N VAL A 137 2.40 -12.20 6.89
CA VAL A 137 1.04 -12.75 6.74
C VAL A 137 1.05 -14.04 5.93
N ILE A 138 1.68 -14.04 4.75
CA ILE A 138 1.76 -15.23 3.90
C ILE A 138 2.56 -16.34 4.57
N CYS A 139 3.65 -16.02 5.27
CA CYS A 139 4.38 -16.98 6.07
C CYS A 139 3.48 -17.64 7.10
N MET A 140 2.69 -16.88 7.87
CA MET A 140 1.80 -17.43 8.88
C MET A 140 0.67 -18.30 8.30
N GLN A 141 0.23 -17.99 7.07
CA GLN A 141 -0.74 -18.83 6.35
C GLN A 141 -0.15 -20.17 5.89
N LYS A 142 1.12 -20.20 5.49
CA LYS A 142 1.78 -21.38 4.90
C LYS A 142 2.58 -22.22 5.90
N ALA A 143 3.04 -21.61 6.99
CA ALA A 143 3.94 -22.24 7.95
C ALA A 143 3.27 -23.41 8.69
N SER A 144 4.00 -24.52 8.82
CA SER A 144 3.67 -25.60 9.75
C SER A 144 3.74 -25.14 11.21
N PRO A 145 3.19 -25.89 12.18
CA PRO A 145 3.26 -25.53 13.60
C PRO A 145 4.68 -25.21 14.10
N ALA A 146 5.67 -26.05 13.75
CA ALA A 146 7.08 -25.82 14.13
C ALA A 146 7.68 -24.56 13.47
N GLN A 147 7.25 -24.22 12.25
CA GLN A 147 7.68 -22.99 11.58
C GLN A 147 7.02 -21.74 12.16
N ARG A 148 5.80 -21.87 12.70
CA ARG A 148 5.13 -20.76 13.41
C ARG A 148 5.82 -20.43 14.73
N GLU A 149 6.33 -21.42 15.45
CA GLU A 149 7.13 -21.20 16.65
C GLU A 149 8.38 -20.34 16.36
N ILE A 150 9.03 -20.55 15.21
CA ILE A 150 10.15 -19.70 14.77
C ILE A 150 9.69 -18.24 14.60
N MET A 151 8.53 -18.01 13.99
CA MET A 151 7.97 -16.65 13.83
C MET A 151 7.65 -16.03 15.19
N GLU A 152 7.03 -16.78 16.11
CA GLU A 152 6.73 -16.28 17.46
C GLU A 152 7.98 -15.93 18.27
N GLU A 153 9.06 -16.68 18.12
CA GLU A 153 10.32 -16.46 18.83
C GLU A 153 11.15 -15.32 18.21
N CYS A 154 11.15 -15.22 16.88
CA CYS A 154 12.11 -14.40 16.13
C CYS A 154 11.55 -13.09 15.57
N TYR A 155 10.27 -13.04 15.24
CA TYR A 155 9.66 -11.85 14.61
C TYR A 155 9.47 -10.72 15.63
N GLY A 156 9.63 -9.47 15.21
CA GLY A 156 9.58 -8.29 16.10
C GLY A 156 10.80 -8.13 17.02
N GLN A 157 11.90 -8.83 16.73
CA GLN A 157 13.13 -8.78 17.52
C GLN A 157 14.22 -8.01 16.78
N LYS A 158 14.90 -7.11 17.49
CA LYS A 158 16.02 -6.32 16.93
C LYS A 158 17.31 -7.13 16.75
N ASN A 159 17.36 -8.36 17.24
CA ASN A 159 18.52 -9.23 17.13
C ASN A 159 18.71 -9.72 15.68
N ALA A 160 19.91 -9.51 15.13
CA ALA A 160 20.22 -9.81 13.73
C ALA A 160 20.12 -11.31 13.38
N GLU A 161 20.48 -12.22 14.30
CA GLU A 161 20.36 -13.67 14.10
C GLU A 161 18.90 -14.10 14.01
N LYS A 162 18.03 -13.52 14.85
CA LYS A 162 16.58 -13.74 14.79
C LYS A 162 15.97 -13.23 13.49
N VAL A 163 16.37 -12.03 13.04
CA VAL A 163 15.97 -11.50 11.73
C VAL A 163 16.43 -12.43 10.60
N ALA A 164 17.68 -12.91 10.64
CA ALA A 164 18.21 -13.84 9.66
C ALA A 164 17.44 -15.18 9.66
N ARG A 165 17.01 -15.66 10.83
CA ARG A 165 16.21 -16.88 10.97
C ARG A 165 14.84 -16.73 10.30
N VAL A 166 14.16 -15.59 10.47
CA VAL A 166 12.91 -15.27 9.76
C VAL A 166 13.14 -15.23 8.25
N LYS A 167 14.18 -14.52 7.78
CA LYS A 167 14.50 -14.46 6.34
C LYS A 167 14.80 -15.83 5.75
N LYS A 168 15.48 -16.70 6.52
CA LYS A 168 15.72 -18.10 6.11
C LYS A 168 14.42 -18.89 6.00
N LEU A 169 13.51 -18.73 6.95
CA LEU A 169 12.19 -19.38 6.91
C LEU A 169 11.38 -18.94 5.69
N TYR A 170 11.39 -17.64 5.35
CA TYR A 170 10.74 -17.14 4.14
C TYR A 170 11.29 -17.80 2.86
N LYS A 171 12.60 -18.07 2.80
CA LYS A 171 13.22 -18.81 1.69
C LYS A 171 12.81 -20.28 1.69
N GLU A 172 12.78 -20.94 2.86
CA GLU A 172 12.34 -22.33 3.00
C GLU A 172 10.89 -22.55 2.56
N LEU A 173 10.03 -21.53 2.74
CA LEU A 173 8.63 -21.53 2.31
C LEU A 173 8.42 -21.06 0.85
N ASP A 174 9.50 -20.84 0.09
CA ASP A 174 9.49 -20.36 -1.29
C ASP A 174 8.71 -19.03 -1.49
N LEU A 175 8.77 -18.14 -0.49
CA LEU A 175 7.99 -16.88 -0.53
C LEU A 175 8.49 -15.89 -1.59
N ILE A 176 9.74 -16.00 -2.02
CA ILE A 176 10.31 -15.16 -3.07
C ILE A 176 9.65 -15.49 -4.42
N ASN A 177 9.59 -16.77 -4.78
CA ASN A 177 8.89 -17.19 -5.98
C ASN A 177 7.38 -16.91 -5.88
N HIS A 178 6.78 -17.15 -4.70
CA HIS A 178 5.38 -16.80 -4.45
C HIS A 178 5.09 -15.32 -4.71
N TYR A 179 5.98 -14.42 -4.29
CA TYR A 179 5.90 -13.00 -4.57
C TYR A 179 5.95 -12.71 -6.08
N HIS A 180 6.91 -13.28 -6.82
CA HIS A 180 7.02 -13.01 -8.26
C HIS A 180 5.81 -13.49 -9.06
N VAL A 181 5.27 -14.67 -8.72
CA VAL A 181 4.03 -15.19 -9.30
C VAL A 181 2.84 -14.27 -8.96
N TYR A 182 2.77 -13.80 -7.71
CA TYR A 182 1.73 -12.86 -7.29
C TYR A 182 1.84 -11.52 -8.03
N GLU A 183 3.03 -10.94 -8.14
CA GLU A 183 3.29 -9.65 -8.79
C GLU A 183 2.85 -9.69 -10.26
N GLU A 184 3.30 -10.70 -11.01
CA GLU A 184 2.95 -10.85 -12.43
C GLU A 184 1.44 -11.03 -12.63
N ARG A 185 0.82 -11.90 -11.82
CA ARG A 185 -0.62 -12.13 -11.89
C ARG A 185 -1.39 -10.84 -11.58
N LYS A 186 -1.09 -10.18 -10.46
CA LYS A 186 -1.79 -8.97 -10.03
C LYS A 186 -1.61 -7.82 -11.03
N TYR A 187 -0.42 -7.68 -11.62
CA TYR A 187 -0.19 -6.73 -12.71
C TYR A 187 -1.11 -7.00 -13.91
N ASN A 188 -1.19 -8.25 -14.36
CA ASN A 188 -2.04 -8.63 -15.49
C ASN A 188 -3.53 -8.43 -15.18
N ASP A 189 -3.98 -8.82 -13.98
CA ASP A 189 -5.36 -8.63 -13.52
C ASP A 189 -5.74 -7.14 -13.52
N ILE A 190 -4.87 -6.26 -13.00
CA ILE A 190 -5.09 -4.81 -13.00
C ILE A 190 -5.12 -4.28 -14.43
N LYS A 191 -4.20 -4.73 -15.30
CA LYS A 191 -4.13 -4.31 -16.70
C LYS A 191 -5.43 -4.63 -17.45
N ILE A 192 -5.96 -5.84 -17.27
CA ILE A 192 -7.26 -6.25 -17.85
C ILE A 192 -8.36 -5.34 -17.32
N LYS A 193 -8.41 -5.11 -16.01
CA LYS A 193 -9.43 -4.26 -15.38
C LYS A 193 -9.41 -2.82 -15.88
N ILE A 194 -8.22 -2.26 -16.19
CA ILE A 194 -8.11 -0.93 -16.82
C ILE A 194 -8.64 -0.97 -18.26
N GLN A 195 -8.34 -2.02 -19.02
CA GLN A 195 -8.80 -2.14 -20.41
C GLN A 195 -10.32 -2.26 -20.48
N GLU A 196 -10.92 -3.01 -19.56
CA GLU A 196 -12.35 -3.25 -19.45
C GLU A 196 -13.14 -2.10 -18.80
N SER A 197 -12.46 -1.11 -18.23
CA SER A 197 -13.14 0.00 -17.54
C SER A 197 -13.97 0.88 -18.49
N SER A 198 -14.86 1.71 -17.95
CA SER A 198 -15.59 2.67 -18.76
C SER A 198 -14.67 3.67 -19.50
N ASN A 199 -15.18 4.26 -20.59
CA ASN A 199 -14.41 5.20 -21.42
C ASN A 199 -14.07 6.51 -20.71
N ASP A 200 -14.80 6.84 -19.64
CA ASP A 200 -14.56 8.04 -18.84
C ASP A 200 -13.38 7.86 -17.85
N VAL A 201 -12.94 6.62 -17.62
CA VAL A 201 -11.73 6.34 -16.82
C VAL A 201 -10.49 6.63 -17.68
N PRO A 202 -9.48 7.35 -17.15
CA PRO A 202 -8.28 7.71 -17.89
C PRO A 202 -7.32 6.50 -18.05
N LYS A 203 -7.68 5.55 -18.91
CA LYS A 203 -6.99 4.26 -19.11
C LYS A 203 -5.49 4.42 -19.37
N ASP A 204 -5.10 5.32 -20.26
CA ASP A 204 -3.69 5.52 -20.62
C ASP A 204 -2.85 6.02 -19.44
N ALA A 205 -3.42 6.93 -18.64
CA ALA A 205 -2.76 7.44 -17.43
C ALA A 205 -2.59 6.33 -16.39
N PHE A 206 -3.60 5.47 -16.23
CA PHE A 206 -3.58 4.34 -15.30
C PHE A 206 -2.59 3.25 -15.74
N LEU A 207 -2.54 2.94 -17.03
CA LEU A 207 -1.55 2.02 -17.59
C LEU A 207 -0.13 2.58 -17.45
N SER A 208 0.06 3.87 -17.71
CA SER A 208 1.35 4.55 -17.52
C SER A 208 1.81 4.47 -16.05
N LEU A 209 0.90 4.74 -15.12
CA LEU A 209 1.18 4.64 -13.68
C LEU A 209 1.54 3.20 -13.28
N LEU A 210 0.76 2.20 -13.68
CA LEU A 210 1.02 0.79 -13.40
C LEU A 210 2.39 0.35 -13.93
N ASN A 211 2.70 0.71 -15.17
CA ASN A 211 3.98 0.36 -15.80
C ASN A 211 5.19 1.02 -15.12
N LYS A 212 5.00 2.19 -14.48
CA LYS A 212 6.08 2.91 -13.82
C LYS A 212 6.65 2.16 -12.61
N PHE A 213 5.82 1.40 -11.90
CA PHE A 213 6.23 0.69 -10.68
C PHE A 213 6.22 -0.83 -10.82
N TYR A 214 5.83 -1.38 -11.97
CA TYR A 214 5.96 -2.81 -12.24
C TYR A 214 7.43 -3.23 -12.20
N LYS A 215 7.76 -4.28 -11.44
CA LYS A 215 9.14 -4.75 -11.20
C LYS A 215 10.08 -3.67 -10.68
N ARG A 216 9.56 -2.71 -9.91
CA ARG A 216 10.37 -1.68 -9.28
C ARG A 216 11.43 -2.30 -8.38
N GLN A 217 12.57 -1.63 -8.31
CA GLN A 217 13.69 -2.02 -7.45
C GLN A 217 13.77 -1.15 -6.19
N VAL A 218 12.96 -0.08 -6.13
CA VAL A 218 12.87 0.92 -5.04
C VAL A 218 11.42 1.35 -4.79
#